data_AF-A0A965JNY9-F1
#
_entry.id   AF-A0A965JNY9-F1
#
_cell.length_a   1.000
_cell.length_b   1.000
_cell.length_c   1.000
_cell.angle_alpha   90.00
_cell.angle_beta   90.00
_cell.angle_gamma   90.00
#
_symmetry.space_group_name_H-M   'P 1'
#
loop_
_entity.id
_entity.type
_entity.pdbx_description
1 polymer ?
#
loop_
_entity_poly.entity_id
_entity_poly.type
_entity_poly.pdbx_seq_one_letter_code
_entity_poly.pdbx_strand_id
1 'polypeptide(L)'
;MHKIEDLVSSLLLRHSCVIIPNFGGFVAKTISAKLDLDRGLFLAPSKQLLFNKNLLNNDGLLISEYASINAIEYSKSQSEIEEFVLDLKSKLNSKQSVHIERVGKLSYDLEGNLVFEQDRYFNLLLSSYGLSQVQFIANKEPEINEPSLKEKKIKVKAPIRKINYLKYAAAACLLPLAFYS
;
A
#
# COMPACT_ATOMS: atom_id res chain seq x y z
N MET A 1 14.99 31.32 3.80
CA MET A 1 15.41 29.94 4.08
C MET A 1 14.20 29.06 3.86
N HIS A 2 14.31 28.06 2.99
CA HIS A 2 13.23 27.11 2.74
C HIS A 2 13.11 26.18 3.95
N LYS A 3 11.88 25.86 4.38
CA LYS A 3 11.66 24.94 5.49
C LYS A 3 11.93 23.50 5.06
N ILE A 4 12.47 22.71 5.97
CA ILE A 4 12.73 21.27 5.74
C ILE A 4 11.43 20.52 5.44
N GLU A 5 10.32 20.89 6.10
CA GLU A 5 8.98 20.32 5.91
C GLU A 5 8.51 20.45 4.45
N ASP A 6 8.65 21.64 3.87
CA ASP A 6 8.27 21.92 2.48
C ASP A 6 9.08 21.06 1.50
N LEU A 7 10.36 20.85 1.81
CA LEU A 7 11.27 20.05 0.99
C LEU A 7 10.91 18.57 1.00
N VAL A 8 10.48 18.02 2.14
CA VAL A 8 9.98 16.64 2.20
C VAL A 8 8.81 16.45 1.23
N SER A 9 7.85 17.39 1.21
CA SER A 9 6.71 17.34 0.29
C SER A 9 7.16 17.44 -1.18
N SER A 10 8.10 18.35 -1.48
CA SER A 10 8.66 18.55 -2.83
C SER A 10 9.38 17.31 -3.35
N LEU A 11 10.22 16.70 -2.51
CA LEU A 11 10.92 15.47 -2.85
C LEU A 11 9.94 14.31 -3.07
N LEU A 12 8.88 14.20 -2.26
CA LEU A 12 7.86 13.17 -2.44
C LEU A 12 7.02 13.32 -3.72
N LEU A 13 7.06 14.46 -4.41
CA LEU A 13 6.48 14.58 -5.76
C LEU A 13 7.29 13.76 -6.78
N ARG A 14 8.63 13.79 -6.68
CA ARG A 14 9.55 13.21 -7.66
C ARG A 14 10.11 11.84 -7.28
N HIS A 15 10.12 11.52 -5.98
CA HIS A 15 10.71 10.30 -5.44
C HIS A 15 9.65 9.41 -4.77
N SER A 16 9.93 8.11 -4.74
CA SER A 16 9.09 7.12 -4.05
C SER A 16 9.54 6.84 -2.62
N CYS A 17 10.72 7.28 -2.22
CA CYS A 17 11.24 7.16 -0.86
C CYS A 17 11.94 8.47 -0.49
N VAL A 18 11.64 9.02 0.68
CA VAL A 18 12.31 10.19 1.24
C VAL A 18 12.61 9.91 2.70
N ILE A 19 13.89 9.92 3.07
CA ILE A 19 14.34 9.63 4.43
C ILE A 19 14.65 10.93 5.17
N ILE A 20 14.15 11.05 6.39
CA ILE A 20 14.56 12.05 7.37
C ILE A 20 15.57 11.35 8.30
N PRO A 21 16.88 11.69 8.22
CA PRO A 21 17.93 11.00 8.96
C PRO A 21 17.63 10.90 10.45
N ASN A 22 17.92 9.75 11.06
CA ASN A 22 17.69 9.51 12.49
C ASN A 22 16.24 9.69 12.99
N PHE A 23 15.25 9.79 12.09
CA PHE A 23 13.84 9.93 12.42
C PHE A 23 12.99 8.83 11.79
N GLY A 24 13.15 8.60 10.49
CA GLY A 24 12.40 7.61 9.72
C GLY A 24 12.26 8.04 8.26
N GLY A 25 11.49 7.29 7.48
CA GLY A 25 11.31 7.57 6.05
C GLY A 25 9.89 7.40 5.56
N PHE A 26 9.51 8.21 4.59
CA PHE A 26 8.26 8.09 3.86
C PHE A 26 8.47 7.20 2.64
N VAL A 27 7.65 6.17 2.53
CA VAL A 27 7.62 5.26 1.38
C VAL A 27 6.29 5.46 0.66
N ALA A 28 6.39 5.79 -0.62
CA ALA A 28 5.27 6.06 -1.48
C ALA A 28 4.98 4.89 -2.41
N LYS A 29 3.70 4.64 -2.63
CA LYS A 29 3.20 3.70 -3.62
C LYS A 29 2.09 4.35 -4.43
N THR A 30 2.17 4.24 -5.75
CA THR A 30 1.06 4.63 -6.62
C THR A 30 -0.08 3.64 -6.50
N ILE A 31 -1.28 4.16 -6.29
CA ILE A 31 -2.53 3.42 -6.26
C ILE A 31 -3.33 3.82 -7.50
N SER A 32 -3.78 2.84 -8.26
CA SER A 32 -4.62 3.04 -9.44
C SER A 32 -5.95 3.72 -9.08
N ALA A 33 -6.60 4.28 -10.10
CA ALA A 33 -7.96 4.79 -9.96
C ALA A 33 -8.88 3.71 -9.36
N LYS A 34 -9.84 4.14 -8.53
CA LYS A 34 -10.78 3.25 -7.84
C LYS A 34 -12.20 3.68 -8.11
N LEU A 35 -13.08 2.70 -8.22
CA LEU A 35 -14.52 2.91 -8.24
C LEU A 35 -15.07 2.65 -6.84
N ASP A 36 -15.67 3.67 -6.25
CA ASP A 36 -16.44 3.56 -5.01
C ASP A 36 -17.92 3.48 -5.41
N LEU A 37 -18.46 2.25 -5.43
CA LEU A 37 -19.85 1.98 -5.82
C LEU A 37 -20.84 2.55 -4.82
N ASP A 38 -20.52 2.49 -3.52
CA ASP A 38 -21.40 2.93 -2.44
C ASP A 38 -21.62 4.45 -2.49
N ARG A 39 -20.56 5.20 -2.84
CA ARG A 39 -20.61 6.66 -2.98
C ARG A 39 -20.89 7.15 -4.40
N GLY A 40 -20.87 6.26 -5.39
CA GLY A 40 -20.99 6.63 -6.78
C GLY A 40 -19.80 7.48 -7.27
N LEU A 41 -18.57 7.20 -6.83
CA LEU A 41 -17.39 8.00 -7.16
C LEU A 41 -16.33 7.22 -7.95
N PHE A 42 -15.80 7.84 -8.99
CA PHE A 42 -14.49 7.51 -9.56
C PHE A 42 -13.43 8.35 -8.87
N LEU A 43 -12.53 7.66 -8.15
CA LEU A 43 -11.37 8.25 -7.49
C LEU A 43 -10.18 8.21 -8.45
N ALA A 44 -9.54 9.36 -8.67
CA ALA A 44 -8.33 9.45 -9.48
C ALA A 44 -7.19 8.59 -8.88
N PRO A 45 -6.21 8.14 -9.69
CA PRO A 45 -5.02 7.50 -9.17
C PRO A 45 -4.30 8.42 -8.17
N SER A 46 -3.74 7.86 -7.11
CA SER A 46 -3.12 8.65 -6.04
C SER A 46 -1.80 8.06 -5.57
N LYS A 47 -0.99 8.89 -4.92
CA LYS A 47 0.25 8.45 -4.27
C LYS A 47 -0.06 8.21 -2.79
N GLN A 48 -0.14 6.94 -2.40
CA GLN A 48 -0.30 6.54 -1.00
C GLN A 48 1.06 6.55 -0.31
N LEU A 49 1.10 7.12 0.90
CA LEU A 49 2.30 7.20 1.72
C LEU A 49 2.19 6.28 2.94
N LEU A 50 3.31 5.70 3.31
CA LEU A 50 3.53 5.03 4.59
C LEU A 50 4.76 5.64 5.25
N PHE A 51 4.75 5.70 6.58
CA PHE A 51 5.93 6.07 7.34
C PHE A 51 6.57 4.84 7.96
N ASN A 52 7.89 4.70 7.79
CA ASN A 52 8.67 3.66 8.42
C ASN A 52 9.73 4.28 9.34
N LYS A 53 9.52 4.16 10.66
CA LYS A 53 10.44 4.64 11.69
C LYS A 53 11.83 3.98 11.66
N ASN A 54 11.95 2.81 11.03
CA ASN A 54 13.22 2.07 10.96
C ASN A 54 14.10 2.50 9.79
N LEU A 55 13.60 3.34 8.87
CA LEU A 55 14.41 3.93 7.80
C LEU A 55 15.22 5.10 8.36
N LEU A 56 16.32 4.76 9.05
CA LEU A 56 17.18 5.74 9.73
C LEU A 56 18.42 6.11 8.91
N ASN A 57 18.80 5.27 7.95
CA ASN A 57 20.00 5.45 7.15
C ASN A 57 19.84 6.66 6.22
N ASN A 58 20.77 7.59 6.34
CA ASN A 58 20.85 8.76 5.48
C ASN A 58 21.34 8.36 4.08
N ASP A 59 20.51 8.56 3.05
CA ASP A 59 20.86 8.39 1.64
C ASP A 59 21.41 9.68 0.99
N GLY A 60 21.48 10.76 1.76
CA GLY A 60 21.95 12.08 1.33
C GLY A 60 20.92 12.89 0.55
N LEU A 61 19.73 12.36 0.24
CA LEU A 61 18.76 13.04 -0.62
C LEU A 61 18.26 14.35 0.01
N LEU A 62 17.75 14.29 1.24
CA LEU A 62 17.20 15.46 1.92
C LEU A 62 18.27 16.51 2.24
N ILE A 63 19.46 16.06 2.67
CA ILE A 63 20.57 16.96 3.02
C ILE A 63 21.12 17.67 1.79
N SER A 64 21.35 16.94 0.69
CA SER A 64 21.86 17.54 -0.54
C SER A 64 20.87 18.55 -1.14
N GLU A 65 19.57 18.24 -1.15
CA GLU A 65 18.52 19.15 -1.64
C GLU A 65 18.43 20.42 -0.77
N TYR A 66 18.47 20.27 0.57
CA TYR A 66 18.42 21.41 1.49
C TYR A 66 19.65 22.31 1.36
N ALA A 67 20.85 21.71 1.24
CA ALA A 67 22.10 22.44 1.01
C ALA A 67 22.06 23.24 -0.29
N SER A 68 21.62 22.59 -1.38
CA SER A 68 21.52 23.18 -2.71
C SER A 68 20.56 24.37 -2.74
N ILE A 69 19.32 24.20 -2.24
CA ILE A 69 18.28 25.22 -2.32
C ILE A 69 18.55 26.42 -1.41
N ASN A 70 19.21 26.22 -0.26
CA ASN A 70 19.57 27.31 0.64
C ASN A 70 20.97 27.87 0.37
N ALA A 71 21.71 27.35 -0.61
CA ALA A 71 23.09 27.73 -0.92
C ALA A 71 24.02 27.70 0.31
N ILE A 72 23.94 26.62 1.08
CA ILE A 72 24.78 26.39 2.26
C ILE A 72 25.66 25.15 2.07
N GLU A 73 26.70 25.04 2.88
CA GLU A 73 27.54 23.84 2.88
C GLU A 73 26.77 22.60 3.34
N TYR A 74 27.14 21.44 2.79
CA TYR A 74 26.53 20.15 3.14
C TYR A 74 26.60 19.87 4.65
N SER A 75 27.72 20.18 5.29
CA SER A 75 27.93 20.07 6.74
C SER A 75 26.91 20.89 7.53
N LYS A 76 26.69 22.15 7.12
CA LYS A 76 25.72 23.05 7.75
C LYS A 76 24.29 22.56 7.56
N SER A 77 23.95 22.08 6.36
CA SER A 77 22.66 21.45 6.09
C SER A 77 22.41 20.23 6.96
N GLN A 78 23.44 19.39 7.16
CA GLN A 78 23.33 18.21 8.00
C GLN A 78 23.02 18.62 9.45
N SER A 79 23.76 19.58 10.01
CA SER A 79 23.52 20.06 11.38
C SER A 79 22.11 20.66 11.56
N GLU A 80 21.62 21.45 10.60
CA GLU A 80 20.26 22.02 10.69
C GLU A 80 19.17 20.96 10.60
N ILE A 81 19.37 19.91 9.79
CA ILE A 81 18.44 18.77 9.74
C ILE A 81 18.48 17.97 11.04
N GLU A 82 19.65 17.81 11.66
CA GLU A 82 19.77 17.17 12.98
C GLU A 82 19.01 17.97 14.06
N GLU A 83 19.14 19.30 14.09
CA GLU A 83 18.37 20.17 14.99
C GLU A 83 16.85 20.06 14.76
N PHE A 84 16.42 20.04 13.50
CA PHE A 84 15.03 19.82 13.13
C PHE A 84 14.50 18.48 13.66
N VAL A 85 15.28 17.40 13.51
CA VAL A 85 14.91 16.07 14.01
C VAL A 85 14.77 16.06 15.54
N LEU A 86 15.63 16.77 16.25
CA LEU A 86 15.54 16.91 17.71
C LEU A 86 14.25 17.63 18.12
N ASP A 87 13.86 18.69 17.42
CA ASP A 87 12.60 19.38 17.64
C ASP A 87 11.39 18.47 17.39
N LEU A 88 11.39 17.72 16.28
CA LEU A 88 10.31 16.75 15.99
C LEU A 88 10.17 15.71 17.10
N LYS A 89 11.27 15.13 17.55
CA LYS A 89 11.28 14.14 18.64
C LYS A 89 10.80 14.76 19.95
N SER A 90 11.22 15.99 20.27
CA SER A 90 10.76 16.71 21.47
C SER A 90 9.24 16.93 21.47
N LYS A 91 8.69 17.38 20.33
CA LYS A 91 7.24 17.55 20.14
C LYS A 91 6.49 16.22 20.33
N LEU A 92 6.95 15.14 19.70
CA LEU A 92 6.32 13.83 19.85
C LEU A 92 6.42 13.30 21.29
N ASN A 93 7.57 13.46 21.95
CA ASN A 93 7.78 13.02 23.33
C ASN A 93 6.88 13.77 24.33
N SER A 94 6.59 15.04 24.05
CA SER A 94 5.59 15.83 24.81
C SER A 94 4.14 15.55 24.41
N LYS A 95 3.89 14.43 23.70
CA LYS A 95 2.58 13.97 23.24
C LYS A 95 1.88 14.94 22.27
N GLN A 96 2.64 15.84 21.65
CA GLN A 96 2.13 16.69 20.57
C GLN A 96 2.22 15.95 19.24
N SER A 97 1.36 16.32 18.29
CA SER A 97 1.46 15.85 16.92
C SER A 97 2.41 16.73 16.10
N VAL A 98 3.23 16.10 15.27
CA VAL A 98 4.04 16.77 14.25
C VAL A 98 3.29 16.76 12.93
N HIS A 99 3.18 17.91 12.28
CA HIS A 99 2.57 18.03 10.96
C HIS A 99 3.62 18.40 9.92
N ILE A 100 3.60 17.69 8.78
CA ILE A 100 4.40 18.02 7.61
C ILE A 100 3.40 18.37 6.50
N GLU A 101 3.44 19.62 6.04
CA GLU A 101 2.48 20.16 5.07
C GLU A 101 2.42 19.26 3.83
N ARG A 102 1.20 18.96 3.34
CA ARG A 102 0.93 18.14 2.14
C ARG A 102 1.36 16.66 2.23
N VAL A 103 1.99 16.26 3.33
CA VAL A 103 2.45 14.89 3.56
C VAL A 103 1.54 14.21 4.57
N GLY A 104 1.39 14.79 5.77
CA GLY A 104 0.52 14.24 6.80
C GLY A 104 0.91 14.62 8.22
N LYS A 105 0.47 13.82 9.18
CA LYS A 105 0.65 14.04 10.62
C LYS A 105 1.23 12.79 11.29
N LEU A 106 2.19 12.99 12.17
CA LEU A 106 2.78 11.98 13.04
C LEU A 106 2.38 12.24 14.49
N SER A 107 1.95 11.21 15.19
CA SER A 107 1.58 11.28 16.61
C SER A 107 1.71 9.92 17.29
N TYR A 108 1.88 9.91 18.61
CA TYR A 108 1.75 8.68 19.37
C TYR A 108 0.28 8.34 19.61
N ASP A 109 -0.10 7.07 19.42
CA ASP A 109 -1.40 6.57 19.88
C ASP A 109 -1.42 6.33 21.40
N LEU A 110 -2.55 5.82 21.90
CA LEU A 110 -2.74 5.51 23.33
C LEU A 110 -1.78 4.42 23.85
N GLU A 111 -1.29 3.57 22.97
CA GLU A 111 -0.37 2.46 23.26
C GLU A 111 1.11 2.91 23.16
N GLY A 112 1.36 4.14 22.72
CA GLY A 112 2.69 4.70 22.54
C GLY A 112 3.35 4.33 21.21
N ASN A 113 2.60 3.80 20.24
CA ASN A 113 3.11 3.55 18.90
C ASN A 113 3.08 4.84 18.08
N LEU A 114 4.13 5.08 17.29
CA LEU A 114 4.16 6.21 16.37
C LEU A 114 3.28 5.90 15.16
N VAL A 115 2.22 6.68 14.99
CA VAL A 115 1.23 6.53 13.91
C VAL A 115 1.36 7.69 12.93
N PHE A 116 1.25 7.37 11.64
CA PHE A 116 1.23 8.33 10.55
C PHE A 116 -0.17 8.38 9.91
N GLU A 117 -0.70 9.59 9.79
CA GLU A 117 -1.94 9.90 9.07
C GLU A 117 -1.59 10.74 7.84
N GLN A 118 -1.76 10.19 6.64
CA GLN A 118 -1.48 10.90 5.39
C GLN A 118 -2.47 12.06 5.17
N ASP A 119 -1.99 13.16 4.59
CA ASP A 119 -2.85 14.25 4.10
C ASP A 119 -3.87 13.73 3.06
N ARG A 120 -5.15 14.04 3.27
CA ARG A 120 -6.27 13.59 2.43
C ARG A 120 -6.64 14.58 1.31
N TYR A 121 -6.11 15.80 1.38
CA TYR A 121 -6.44 16.90 0.47
C TYR A 121 -5.39 17.09 -0.63
N PHE A 122 -4.16 16.59 -0.41
CA PHE A 122 -3.07 16.76 -1.37
C PHE A 122 -2.62 15.43 -1.98
N ASN A 123 -2.78 15.29 -3.30
CA ASN A 123 -2.28 14.13 -4.05
C ASN A 123 -0.86 14.39 -4.56
N LEU A 124 0.12 13.67 -4.01
CA LEU A 124 1.54 13.78 -4.39
C LEU A 124 1.88 13.04 -5.71
N LEU A 125 0.88 12.47 -6.41
CA LEU A 125 1.08 11.84 -7.70
C LEU A 125 1.02 12.87 -8.84
N LEU A 126 2.18 13.29 -9.34
CA LEU A 126 2.28 14.26 -10.44
C LEU A 126 1.50 13.85 -11.69
N SER A 127 1.47 12.56 -12.04
CA SER A 127 0.74 12.07 -13.22
C SER A 127 -0.79 12.16 -13.08
N SER A 128 -1.30 12.40 -11.88
CA SER A 128 -2.73 12.66 -11.62
C SER A 128 -3.04 14.14 -11.45
N TYR A 129 -2.07 15.03 -11.71
CA TYR A 129 -2.31 16.46 -11.65
C TYR A 129 -3.45 16.86 -12.59
N GLY A 130 -4.41 17.63 -12.07
CA GLY A 130 -5.62 18.02 -12.81
C GLY A 130 -6.74 16.97 -12.84
N LEU A 131 -6.50 15.74 -12.36
CA LEU A 131 -7.55 14.73 -12.24
C LEU A 131 -8.31 14.92 -10.92
N SER A 132 -9.60 15.23 -10.99
CA SER A 132 -10.48 15.28 -9.82
C SER A 132 -11.26 13.98 -9.67
N GLN A 133 -11.84 13.77 -8.48
CA GLN A 133 -12.89 12.77 -8.33
C GLN A 133 -14.08 13.12 -9.23
N VAL A 134 -14.69 12.10 -9.84
CA VAL A 134 -15.84 12.25 -10.73
C VAL A 134 -16.99 11.45 -10.16
N GLN A 135 -18.17 12.06 -10.04
CA GLN A 135 -19.37 11.35 -9.64
C GLN A 135 -19.97 10.64 -10.85
N PHE A 136 -20.41 9.41 -10.68
CA PHE A 136 -21.15 8.67 -11.69
C PHE A 136 -22.53 8.28 -11.16
N ILE A 137 -23.47 8.15 -12.09
CA ILE A 137 -24.80 7.63 -11.82
C ILE A 137 -24.82 6.22 -12.38
N ALA A 138 -24.97 5.23 -11.51
CA ALA A 138 -25.15 3.85 -11.96
C ALA A 138 -26.51 3.74 -12.66
N ASN A 139 -26.51 3.45 -13.95
CA ASN A 139 -27.73 3.00 -14.62
C ASN A 139 -28.07 1.62 -14.04
N LYS A 140 -29.20 1.51 -13.33
CA LYS A 140 -29.79 0.20 -13.07
C LYS A 140 -30.17 -0.36 -14.44
N GLU A 141 -29.53 -1.44 -14.88
CA GLU A 141 -30.08 -2.21 -15.98
C GLU A 141 -31.53 -2.55 -15.62
N PRO A 142 -32.49 -2.35 -16.54
CA PRO A 142 -33.83 -2.86 -16.30
C PRO A 142 -33.68 -4.35 -15.99
N GLU A 143 -34.30 -4.84 -14.92
CA GLU A 143 -34.41 -6.27 -14.67
C GLU A 143 -35.07 -6.89 -15.91
N ILE A 144 -34.24 -7.42 -16.82
CA ILE A 144 -34.71 -8.29 -17.88
C ILE A 144 -35.15 -9.53 -17.11
N ASN A 145 -36.46 -9.66 -16.92
CA ASN A 145 -37.07 -10.90 -16.49
C ASN A 145 -36.74 -11.95 -17.56
N GLU A 146 -35.54 -12.52 -17.49
CA GLU A 146 -35.21 -13.70 -18.27
C GLU A 146 -36.25 -14.76 -17.91
N PRO A 147 -37.03 -15.27 -18.88
CA PRO A 147 -37.92 -16.38 -18.59
C PRO A 147 -37.04 -17.52 -18.10
N SER A 148 -37.17 -17.86 -16.81
CA SER A 148 -36.45 -18.98 -16.20
C SER A 148 -36.48 -20.20 -17.12
N LEU A 149 -35.36 -20.47 -17.80
CA LEU A 149 -35.14 -21.74 -18.45
C LEU A 149 -34.96 -22.72 -17.31
N LYS A 150 -36.07 -23.30 -16.85
CA LYS A 150 -36.06 -24.43 -15.92
C LYS A 150 -35.12 -25.47 -16.54
N GLU A 151 -33.93 -25.61 -15.97
CA GLU A 151 -33.03 -26.69 -16.31
C GLU A 151 -33.80 -28.00 -16.09
N LYS A 152 -34.31 -28.59 -17.17
CA LYS A 152 -34.74 -29.98 -17.14
C LYS A 152 -33.47 -30.77 -16.85
N LYS A 153 -33.30 -31.20 -15.60
CA LYS A 153 -32.27 -32.16 -15.23
C LYS A 153 -32.43 -33.41 -16.10
N ILE A 154 -31.66 -33.50 -17.18
CA ILE A 154 -31.59 -34.71 -17.98
C ILE A 154 -30.85 -35.74 -17.11
N LYS A 155 -31.59 -36.73 -16.59
CA LYS A 155 -30.99 -37.87 -15.90
C LYS A 155 -30.23 -38.71 -16.93
N VAL A 156 -28.95 -38.40 -17.12
CA VAL A 156 -28.05 -39.27 -17.90
C VAL A 156 -27.80 -40.54 -17.07
N LYS A 157 -28.41 -41.66 -17.45
CA LYS A 157 -28.03 -42.98 -16.93
C LYS A 157 -26.78 -43.44 -17.66
N ALA A 158 -25.60 -43.15 -17.11
CA ALA A 158 -24.36 -43.78 -17.57
C ALA A 158 -24.34 -45.26 -17.11
N PRO A 159 -23.95 -46.22 -17.97
CA PRO A 159 -23.81 -47.61 -17.56
C PRO A 159 -22.57 -47.79 -16.68
N ILE A 160 -22.77 -47.99 -15.38
CA ILE A 160 -21.69 -48.34 -14.44
C ILE A 160 -21.33 -49.82 -14.68
N ARG A 161 -20.22 -50.09 -15.36
CA ARG A 161 -19.63 -51.44 -15.41
C ARG A 161 -19.02 -51.78 -14.04
N LYS A 162 -19.64 -52.71 -13.32
CA LYS A 162 -19.10 -53.25 -12.06
C LYS A 162 -17.92 -54.18 -12.36
N ILE A 163 -16.71 -53.82 -11.91
CA ILE A 163 -15.51 -54.66 -12.03
C ILE A 163 -15.44 -55.56 -10.78
N ASN A 164 -15.35 -56.88 -10.98
CA ASN A 164 -15.24 -57.84 -9.88
C ASN A 164 -13.77 -58.05 -9.46
N TYR A 165 -13.36 -57.32 -8.43
CA TYR A 165 -12.00 -57.36 -7.84
C TYR A 165 -11.62 -58.73 -7.25
N LEU A 166 -12.61 -59.60 -6.95
CA LEU A 166 -12.38 -60.96 -6.44
C LEU A 166 -11.50 -61.82 -7.37
N LYS A 167 -11.52 -61.58 -8.69
CA LYS A 167 -10.67 -62.32 -9.64
C LYS A 167 -9.19 -61.94 -9.54
N TYR A 168 -8.88 -60.77 -8.96
CA TYR A 168 -7.52 -60.22 -8.89
C TYR A 168 -6.89 -60.34 -7.50
N ALA A 169 -7.68 -60.72 -6.48
CA ALA A 169 -7.20 -60.82 -5.10
C ALA A 169 -6.12 -61.92 -4.90
N ALA A 170 -6.21 -63.04 -5.63
CA ALA A 170 -5.27 -64.16 -5.48
C ALA A 170 -3.84 -63.84 -5.99
N ALA A 171 -3.70 -62.95 -6.97
CA ALA A 171 -2.39 -62.58 -7.53
C ALA A 171 -1.58 -61.63 -6.61
N ALA A 172 -2.27 -60.84 -5.77
CA ALA A 172 -1.62 -59.91 -4.85
C ALA A 172 -0.99 -60.62 -3.63
N CYS A 173 -1.48 -61.80 -3.25
CA CYS A 173 -0.96 -62.56 -2.11
C CYS A 173 0.35 -63.32 -2.40
N LEU A 174 0.74 -63.50 -3.68
CA LEU A 174 1.96 -64.22 -4.07
C LEU A 174 3.17 -63.31 -4.34
N LEU A 175 2.95 -62.00 -4.48
CA LEU A 175 4.04 -61.02 -4.66
C LEU A 175 5.04 -60.90 -3.50
N PRO A 176 4.69 -61.14 -2.22
CA PRO A 176 5.67 -61.07 -1.13
C PRO A 176 6.60 -62.29 -1.05
N LEU A 177 6.23 -63.43 -1.66
CA LEU A 177 7.03 -64.66 -1.63
C LEU A 177 8.06 -64.74 -2.76
N ALA A 178 7.95 -63.91 -3.81
CA ALA A 178 8.87 -63.89 -4.94
C ALA A 178 10.11 -62.99 -4.74
N PHE A 179 10.17 -62.22 -3.64
CA PHE A 179 11.31 -61.34 -3.30
C PHE A 179 12.14 -61.82 -2.11
N TYR A 180 11.91 -63.04 -1.63
CA TYR A 180 12.70 -63.68 -0.58
C TYR A 180 13.06 -65.13 -1.00
N SER A 181 13.92 -65.27 -2.02
CA SER A 181 14.73 -66.45 -2.26
C SER A 181 16.03 -66.08 -2.97
#